data_AF-A0A4R9M1S1-F1
#
_entry.id   AF-A0A4R9M1S1-F1
#
_cell.length_a   1.000
_cell.length_b   1.000
_cell.length_c   1.000
_cell.angle_alpha   90.00
_cell.angle_beta   90.00
_cell.angle_gamma   90.00
#
_symmetry.space_group_name_H-M   'P 1'
#
loop_
_entity.id
_entity.type
_entity.pdbx_description
1 polymer ?
#
loop_
_entity_poly.entity_id
_entity_poly.type
_entity_poly.pdbx_seq_one_letter_code
_entity_poly.pdbx_strand_id
1 'polypeptide(L)'
;MEKTIEFEPPFLPPTSLWEKAKTLEWSSALETSSLTFAETFTKALNTKKVDQIYPFIEFRSKDTSLVRYAPYQEKEEKQSLEGMIQAIGATWKLNKKKVKFTLLCDNKIVSLTDMKGAPILTGKKGAAIPLYLSQIDGTWVIVR
;
A
#
# COMPACT_ATOMS: atom_id res chain seq x y z
N MET A 1 -2.72 -45.45 -6.57
CA MET A 1 -3.58 -44.52 -7.34
C MET A 1 -3.45 -43.16 -6.68
N GLU A 2 -2.74 -42.24 -7.30
CA GLU A 2 -2.71 -40.84 -6.86
C GLU A 2 -4.07 -40.21 -7.20
N LYS A 3 -4.74 -39.65 -6.20
CA LYS A 3 -5.94 -38.84 -6.41
C LYS A 3 -5.49 -37.46 -6.86
N THR A 4 -5.70 -37.14 -8.12
CA THR A 4 -5.60 -35.77 -8.62
C THR A 4 -6.71 -34.95 -7.95
N ILE A 5 -6.33 -33.92 -7.19
CA ILE A 5 -7.28 -32.93 -6.68
C ILE A 5 -7.36 -31.84 -7.74
N GLU A 6 -8.51 -31.73 -8.39
CA GLU A 6 -8.80 -30.62 -9.30
C GLU A 6 -9.31 -29.44 -8.47
N PHE A 7 -8.55 -28.34 -8.48
CA PHE A 7 -8.91 -27.08 -7.85
C PHE A 7 -9.19 -26.06 -8.95
N GLU A 8 -10.47 -25.73 -9.13
CA GLU A 8 -10.88 -24.58 -9.94
C GLU A 8 -11.19 -23.42 -8.98
N PRO A 9 -10.32 -22.39 -8.92
CA PRO A 9 -10.60 -21.25 -8.07
C PRO A 9 -11.86 -20.52 -8.58
N PRO A 10 -12.67 -19.94 -7.69
CA PRO A 10 -13.88 -19.18 -8.08
C PRO A 10 -13.54 -17.96 -8.97
N PHE A 11 -12.27 -17.59 -9.04
CA PHE A 11 -11.72 -16.64 -9.99
C PHE A 11 -10.23 -16.91 -10.19
N LEU A 12 -9.73 -16.69 -11.41
CA LEU A 12 -8.29 -16.70 -11.68
C LEU A 12 -7.67 -15.47 -11.02
N PRO A 13 -6.56 -15.58 -10.26
CA PRO A 13 -5.92 -14.43 -9.64
C PRO A 13 -5.40 -13.54 -10.79
N PRO A 14 -6.00 -12.37 -11.04
CA PRO A 14 -5.55 -11.52 -12.11
C PRO A 14 -4.36 -10.74 -11.55
N THR A 15 -3.15 -11.11 -11.97
CA THR A 15 -2.01 -10.19 -11.82
C THR A 15 -1.97 -9.16 -12.96
N SER A 16 -3.07 -8.97 -13.70
CA SER A 16 -3.20 -7.89 -14.70
C SER A 16 -3.00 -6.49 -14.09
N LEU A 17 -3.20 -6.35 -12.78
CA LEU A 17 -2.86 -5.13 -12.06
C LEU A 17 -1.35 -4.83 -12.05
N TRP A 18 -0.50 -5.87 -12.06
CA TRP A 18 0.96 -5.75 -12.09
C TRP A 18 1.52 -5.66 -13.51
N GLU A 19 0.77 -6.09 -14.52
CA GLU A 19 1.09 -5.83 -15.94
C GLU A 19 1.12 -4.33 -16.25
N LYS A 20 0.33 -3.54 -15.50
CA LYS A 20 0.25 -2.08 -15.61
C LYS A 20 1.27 -1.35 -14.73
N ALA A 21 1.98 -2.07 -13.87
CA ALA A 21 2.96 -1.46 -12.98
C ALA A 21 4.18 -1.02 -13.79
N LYS A 22 4.48 0.27 -13.73
CA LYS A 22 5.64 0.83 -14.41
C LYS A 22 6.92 0.32 -13.76
N THR A 23 7.92 0.00 -14.58
CA THR A 23 9.29 -0.18 -14.08
C THR A 23 9.83 1.17 -13.63
N LEU A 24 10.22 1.26 -12.36
CA LEU A 24 10.74 2.48 -11.76
C LEU A 24 12.24 2.57 -12.01
N GLU A 25 12.73 3.78 -12.24
CA GLU A 25 14.15 4.08 -12.33
C GLU A 25 14.54 4.99 -11.18
N TRP A 26 15.69 4.69 -10.56
CA TRP A 26 16.18 5.51 -9.47
C TRP A 26 16.52 6.91 -9.98
N SER A 27 15.90 7.91 -9.37
CA SER A 27 16.09 9.32 -9.70
C SER A 27 15.62 10.20 -8.54
N SER A 28 16.14 11.43 -8.47
CA SER A 28 15.65 12.43 -7.52
C SER A 28 14.16 12.74 -7.70
N ALA A 29 13.63 12.62 -8.92
CA ALA A 29 12.20 12.77 -9.22
C ALA A 29 11.35 11.65 -8.61
N LEU A 30 11.83 10.39 -8.65
CA LEU A 30 11.18 9.26 -7.99
C LEU A 30 11.12 9.48 -6.48
N GLU A 31 12.25 9.87 -5.87
CA GLU A 31 12.34 10.12 -4.43
C GLU A 31 11.41 11.25 -4.00
N THR A 32 11.41 12.36 -4.74
CA THR A 32 10.57 13.52 -4.45
C THR A 32 9.08 13.17 -4.56
N SER A 33 8.67 12.54 -5.67
CA SER A 33 7.26 12.24 -5.90
C SER A 33 6.70 11.16 -4.97
N SER A 34 7.50 10.14 -4.62
CA SER A 34 7.11 9.13 -3.62
C SER A 34 7.01 9.71 -2.21
N LEU A 35 7.89 10.65 -1.82
CA LEU A 35 7.76 11.40 -0.57
C LEU A 35 6.54 12.31 -0.56
N THR A 36 6.23 12.99 -1.66
CA THR A 36 5.02 13.81 -1.80
C THR A 36 3.76 12.96 -1.63
N PHE A 37 3.74 11.75 -2.19
CA PHE A 37 2.66 10.79 -1.95
C PHE A 37 2.55 10.45 -0.47
N ALA A 38 3.66 10.09 0.19
CA ALA A 38 3.69 9.75 1.61
C ALA A 38 3.20 10.91 2.50
N GLU A 39 3.54 12.15 2.17
CA GLU A 39 3.03 13.34 2.86
C GLU A 39 1.52 13.51 2.68
N THR A 40 1.02 13.34 1.46
CA THR A 40 -0.39 13.48 1.15
C THR A 40 -1.21 12.41 1.85
N PHE A 41 -0.72 11.17 1.85
CA PHE A 41 -1.31 10.07 2.58
C PHE A 41 -1.29 10.33 4.10
N THR A 42 -0.18 10.84 4.64
CA THR A 42 -0.08 11.21 6.07
C THR A 42 -1.10 12.29 6.43
N LYS A 43 -1.35 13.27 5.55
CA LYS A 43 -2.40 14.29 5.75
C LYS A 43 -3.78 13.64 5.75
N ALA A 44 -4.07 12.77 4.79
CA ALA A 44 -5.34 12.04 4.71
C ALA A 44 -5.60 11.19 5.96
N LEU A 45 -4.61 10.43 6.43
CA LEU A 45 -4.70 9.65 7.66
C LEU A 45 -5.08 10.51 8.87
N ASN A 46 -4.55 11.74 8.93
CA ASN A 46 -4.81 12.65 10.02
C ASN A 46 -6.16 13.37 9.93
N THR A 47 -6.90 13.27 8.82
CA THR A 47 -8.27 13.80 8.74
C THR A 47 -9.30 12.89 9.39
N LYS A 48 -8.96 11.62 9.63
CA LYS A 48 -9.85 10.58 10.17
C LYS A 48 -11.09 10.30 9.31
N LYS A 49 -11.09 10.73 8.05
CA LYS A 49 -12.20 10.52 7.13
C LYS A 49 -11.89 9.35 6.21
N VAL A 50 -12.70 8.30 6.31
CA VAL A 50 -12.58 7.07 5.50
C VAL A 50 -12.46 7.41 4.02
N ASP A 51 -13.36 8.24 3.50
CA ASP A 51 -13.38 8.59 2.08
C ASP A 51 -12.15 9.36 1.60
N GLN A 52 -11.37 9.95 2.52
CA GLN A 52 -10.11 10.61 2.17
C GLN A 52 -8.92 9.65 2.24
N ILE A 53 -9.00 8.60 3.05
CA ILE A 53 -7.90 7.64 3.25
C ILE A 53 -8.02 6.47 2.28
N TYR A 54 -9.24 5.98 2.04
CA TYR A 54 -9.54 4.81 1.23
C TYR A 54 -8.92 4.87 -0.19
N PRO A 55 -8.94 5.99 -0.93
CA PRO A 55 -8.32 6.06 -2.26
C PRO A 55 -6.82 5.70 -2.28
N PHE A 56 -6.10 5.86 -1.16
CA PHE A 56 -4.68 5.52 -1.07
C PHE A 56 -4.43 4.01 -0.91
N ILE A 57 -5.40 3.28 -0.35
CA ILE A 57 -5.27 1.86 0.00
C ILE A 57 -6.16 0.95 -0.86
N GLU A 58 -7.08 1.52 -1.65
CA GLU A 58 -8.04 0.78 -2.47
C GLU A 58 -7.34 -0.27 -3.36
N PHE A 59 -6.24 0.11 -4.00
CA PHE A 59 -5.46 -0.81 -4.82
C PHE A 59 -4.99 -2.03 -4.02
N ARG A 60 -4.34 -1.80 -2.87
CA ARG A 60 -3.87 -2.85 -1.97
C ARG A 60 -5.01 -3.75 -1.52
N SER A 61 -6.16 -3.18 -1.16
CA SER A 61 -7.31 -3.97 -0.69
C SER A 61 -7.85 -4.86 -1.81
N LYS A 62 -7.99 -4.34 -3.04
CA LYS A 62 -8.37 -5.14 -4.22
C LYS A 62 -7.36 -6.24 -4.52
N ASP A 63 -6.06 -5.90 -4.58
CA ASP A 63 -4.98 -6.88 -4.82
C ASP A 63 -4.97 -7.96 -3.74
N THR A 64 -5.17 -7.59 -2.47
CA THR A 64 -5.19 -8.55 -1.34
C THR A 64 -6.37 -9.51 -1.43
N SER A 65 -7.58 -9.04 -1.73
CA SER A 65 -8.75 -9.90 -1.93
C SER A 65 -8.52 -10.90 -3.06
N LEU A 66 -7.97 -10.42 -4.18
CA LEU A 66 -7.66 -11.26 -5.34
C LEU A 66 -6.62 -12.33 -5.02
N VAL A 67 -5.51 -11.98 -4.35
CA VAL A 67 -4.49 -12.96 -3.96
C VAL A 67 -5.03 -14.01 -2.98
N ARG A 68 -6.06 -13.66 -2.19
CA ARG A 68 -6.69 -14.55 -1.20
C ARG A 68 -7.83 -15.40 -1.74
N TYR A 69 -8.10 -15.35 -3.05
CA TYR A 69 -9.27 -16.03 -3.61
C TYR A 69 -10.61 -15.61 -2.94
N ALA A 70 -10.69 -14.36 -2.45
CA ALA A 70 -11.86 -13.78 -1.82
C ALA A 70 -12.47 -12.64 -2.68
N PRO A 71 -13.81 -12.48 -2.70
CA PRO A 71 -14.44 -11.36 -3.37
C PRO A 71 -14.06 -10.03 -2.70
N TYR A 72 -13.78 -9.01 -3.49
CA TYR A 72 -13.55 -7.67 -2.99
C TYR A 72 -14.85 -7.01 -2.52
N GLN A 73 -14.85 -6.47 -1.29
CA GLN A 73 -16.00 -5.77 -0.72
C GLN A 73 -15.60 -4.42 -0.15
N GLU A 74 -15.81 -3.35 -0.93
CA GLU A 74 -15.47 -1.97 -0.51
C GLU A 74 -16.07 -1.59 0.85
N LYS A 75 -17.30 -2.00 1.12
CA LYS A 75 -17.97 -1.68 2.39
C LYS A 75 -17.23 -2.27 3.59
N GLU A 76 -16.77 -3.51 3.50
CA GLU A 76 -16.04 -4.19 4.58
C GLU A 76 -14.65 -3.57 4.79
N GLU A 77 -13.98 -3.18 3.70
CA GLU A 77 -12.70 -2.47 3.76
C GLU A 77 -12.84 -1.10 4.43
N LYS A 78 -13.88 -0.34 4.07
CA LYS A 78 -14.19 0.94 4.71
C LYS A 78 -14.50 0.78 6.20
N GLN A 79 -15.28 -0.23 6.58
CA GLN A 79 -15.55 -0.54 8.00
C GLN A 79 -14.28 -0.92 8.77
N SER A 80 -13.40 -1.70 8.15
CA SER A 80 -12.10 -2.06 8.74
C SER A 80 -11.22 -0.82 8.94
N LEU A 81 -11.25 0.11 7.98
CA LEU A 81 -10.55 1.38 8.07
C LEU A 81 -11.12 2.28 9.19
N GLU A 82 -12.45 2.31 9.37
CA GLU A 82 -13.07 3.00 10.52
C GLU A 82 -12.56 2.45 11.86
N GLY A 83 -12.50 1.12 11.99
CA GLY A 83 -11.96 0.47 13.19
C GLY A 83 -10.50 0.86 13.45
N MET A 84 -9.66 0.87 12.41
CA MET A 84 -8.27 1.34 12.51
C MET A 84 -8.19 2.80 12.97
N ILE A 85 -8.99 3.69 12.36
CA ILE A 85 -9.04 5.12 12.70
C ILE A 85 -9.45 5.31 14.16
N GLN A 86 -10.42 4.55 14.66
CA GLN A 86 -10.86 4.60 16.05
C GLN A 86 -9.77 4.11 17.02
N ALA A 87 -9.07 3.02 16.69
CA ALA A 87 -8.06 2.41 17.55
C ALA A 87 -6.78 3.25 17.68
N ILE A 88 -6.31 3.83 16.57
CA ILE A 88 -5.02 4.54 16.47
C ILE A 88 -5.21 6.06 16.59
N GLY A 89 -6.26 6.62 15.98
CA GLY A 89 -6.52 8.06 15.89
C GLY A 89 -5.70 8.80 14.82
N ALA A 90 -5.78 10.14 14.81
CA ALA A 90 -5.04 11.02 13.89
C ALA A 90 -3.74 11.52 14.52
N THR A 91 -2.75 10.64 14.59
CA THR A 91 -1.44 11.02 15.16
C THR A 91 -0.28 10.47 14.32
N TRP A 92 -0.53 10.33 13.03
CA TRP A 92 0.44 9.81 12.09
C TRP A 92 1.51 10.85 11.81
N LYS A 93 2.78 10.44 11.95
CA LYS A 93 3.97 11.25 11.75
C LYS A 93 4.82 10.62 10.67
N LEU A 94 5.24 11.45 9.72
CA LEU A 94 6.16 11.07 8.65
C LEU A 94 7.56 11.60 8.97
N ASN A 95 8.53 10.70 9.10
CA ASN A 95 9.93 11.07 9.28
C ASN A 95 10.68 11.05 7.94
N LYS A 96 10.95 12.22 7.39
CA LYS A 96 11.68 12.36 6.12
C LYS A 96 13.20 12.48 6.28
N LYS A 97 13.75 12.36 7.49
CA LYS A 97 15.20 12.49 7.73
C LYS A 97 15.90 11.19 7.36
N LYS A 98 16.80 11.26 6.36
CA LYS A 98 17.61 10.13 5.89
C LYS A 98 16.73 8.92 5.50
N VAL A 99 15.82 9.15 4.56
CA VAL A 99 15.00 8.09 3.98
C VAL A 99 15.86 7.24 3.07
N LYS A 100 15.76 5.93 3.23
CA LYS A 100 16.32 4.93 2.32
C LYS A 100 15.22 4.52 1.34
N PHE A 101 15.52 4.64 0.06
CA PHE A 101 14.68 4.18 -1.04
C PHE A 101 15.23 2.87 -1.56
N THR A 102 14.39 1.84 -1.64
CA THR A 102 14.81 0.53 -2.16
C THR A 102 13.86 0.10 -3.26
N LEU A 103 14.40 -0.12 -4.47
CA LEU A 103 13.65 -0.71 -5.58
C LEU A 103 13.54 -2.22 -5.38
N LEU A 104 12.33 -2.75 -5.55
CA LEU A 104 11.97 -4.15 -5.30
C LEU A 104 11.14 -4.69 -6.48
N CYS A 105 11.04 -6.03 -6.57
CA CYS A 105 10.18 -6.73 -7.53
C CYS A 105 10.41 -6.26 -8.97
N ASP A 106 11.62 -6.46 -9.50
CA ASP A 106 12.03 -5.97 -10.82
C ASP A 106 11.81 -4.47 -11.00
N ASN A 107 12.14 -3.71 -9.95
CA ASN A 107 11.97 -2.27 -9.85
C ASN A 107 10.53 -1.77 -10.03
N LYS A 108 9.50 -2.60 -9.82
CA LYS A 108 8.09 -2.15 -9.90
C LYS A 108 7.59 -1.53 -8.60
N ILE A 109 8.33 -1.69 -7.51
CA ILE A 109 7.98 -1.18 -6.18
C ILE A 109 9.15 -0.37 -5.64
N VAL A 110 8.86 0.77 -5.03
CA VAL A 110 9.81 1.48 -4.16
C VAL A 110 9.36 1.36 -2.71
N SER A 111 10.26 0.91 -1.85
CA SER A 111 10.08 0.88 -0.40
C SER A 111 10.75 2.09 0.24
N LEU A 112 10.02 2.77 1.14
CA LEU A 112 10.51 3.92 1.90
C LEU A 112 10.70 3.53 3.37
N THR A 113 11.95 3.47 3.81
CA THR A 113 12.32 3.17 5.20
C THR A 113 13.30 4.21 5.74
N ASP A 114 13.57 4.18 7.04
CA ASP A 114 14.75 4.85 7.58
C ASP A 114 16.03 4.07 7.22
N MET A 115 17.19 4.60 7.62
CA MET A 115 18.48 3.94 7.40
C MET A 115 18.64 2.60 8.14
N LYS A 116 17.79 2.32 9.14
CA LYS A 116 17.75 1.05 9.90
C LYS A 116 16.74 0.06 9.33
N GLY A 117 16.01 0.42 8.28
CA GLY A 117 14.95 -0.40 7.68
C GLY A 117 13.59 -0.29 8.38
N ALA A 118 13.42 0.63 9.33
CA ALA A 118 12.14 0.84 10.00
C ALA A 118 11.19 1.70 9.16
N PRO A 119 9.85 1.54 9.32
CA PRO A 119 8.88 2.39 8.64
C PRO A 119 9.04 3.87 8.99
N ILE A 120 8.95 4.73 7.98
CA ILE A 120 9.04 6.19 8.17
C ILE A 120 7.70 6.84 8.55
N LEU A 121 6.58 6.11 8.42
CA LEU A 121 5.24 6.55 8.78
C LEU A 121 4.77 5.79 10.03
N THR A 122 4.69 6.51 11.15
CA THR A 122 4.38 5.93 12.46
C THR A 122 3.23 6.66 13.15
N GLY A 123 2.49 5.93 13.97
CA GLY A 123 1.38 6.44 14.78
C GLY A 123 1.63 6.22 16.27
N LYS A 124 0.62 6.55 17.09
CA LYS A 124 0.64 6.21 18.53
C LYS A 124 0.61 4.70 18.76
N LYS A 125 0.93 4.29 20.00
CA LYS A 125 0.88 2.89 20.46
C LYS A 125 1.75 1.92 19.63
N GLY A 126 2.85 2.42 19.05
CA GLY A 126 3.74 1.62 18.22
C GLY A 126 3.19 1.28 16.84
N ALA A 127 2.07 1.87 16.42
CA ALA A 127 1.53 1.68 15.08
C ALA A 127 2.53 2.19 14.03
N ALA A 128 2.62 1.47 12.91
CA ALA A 128 3.45 1.85 11.78
C ALA A 128 2.79 1.35 10.49
N ILE A 129 2.92 2.14 9.42
CA ILE A 129 2.50 1.73 8.08
C ILE A 129 3.75 1.64 7.21
N PRO A 130 4.14 0.42 6.79
CA PRO A 130 5.14 0.25 5.73
C PRO A 130 4.68 0.96 4.45
N LEU A 131 5.61 1.61 3.76
CA LEU A 131 5.32 2.31 2.51
C LEU A 131 5.98 1.56 1.36
N TYR A 132 5.22 0.64 0.76
CA TYR A 132 5.55 0.00 -0.51
C TYR A 132 4.69 0.63 -1.60
N LEU A 133 5.34 1.37 -2.50
CA LEU A 133 4.65 2.20 -3.48
C LEU A 133 4.96 1.73 -4.89
N SER A 134 3.96 1.77 -5.76
CA SER A 134 4.13 1.54 -7.20
C SER A 134 3.46 2.65 -7.99
N GLN A 135 3.87 2.82 -9.25
CA GLN A 135 3.18 3.67 -10.22
C GLN A 135 2.35 2.77 -11.14
N ILE A 136 1.02 2.88 -11.02
CA ILE A 136 0.06 2.10 -11.80
C ILE A 136 -0.87 3.10 -12.48
N ASP A 137 -1.03 2.97 -13.80
CA ASP A 137 -1.82 3.90 -14.62
C ASP A 137 -1.47 5.39 -14.35
N GLY A 138 -0.19 5.69 -14.19
CA GLY A 138 0.33 7.04 -13.97
C GLY A 138 0.15 7.59 -12.54
N THR A 139 -0.42 6.80 -11.62
CA THR A 139 -0.72 7.23 -10.25
C THR A 139 0.08 6.43 -9.23
N TRP A 140 0.54 7.09 -8.16
CA TRP A 140 1.14 6.41 -7.01
C TRP A 140 0.07 5.69 -6.19
N VAL A 141 0.34 4.42 -5.88
CA VAL A 141 -0.54 3.59 -5.05
C VAL A 141 0.25 2.83 -3.99
N ILE A 142 -0.40 2.53 -2.86
CA ILE A 142 0.12 1.57 -1.88
C ILE A 142 -0.19 0.16 -2.39
N VAL A 143 0.82 -0.71 -2.42
CA VAL A 143 0.70 -2.07 -2.95
C VAL A 143 0.82 -3.17 -1.88
N ARG A 144 1.36 -2.86 -0.70
CA ARG A 144 1.51 -3.80 0.43
C ARG A 144 1.30 -3.11 1.77
#